data_AF-A0A2E5FYG6-F1
#
_entry.id   AF-A0A2E5FYG6-F1
#
_cell.length_a   1.000
_cell.length_b   1.000
_cell.length_c   1.000
_cell.angle_alpha   90.00
_cell.angle_beta   90.00
_cell.angle_gamma   90.00
#
_symmetry.space_group_name_H-M   'P 1'
#
loop_
_entity.id
_entity.type
_entity.pdbx_description
1 polymer ?
#
loop_
_entity_poly.entity_id
_entity_poly.type
_entity_poly.pdbx_seq_one_letter_code
_entity_poly.pdbx_strand_id
1 'polypeptide(L)'
;MSKPNDDRAADWRERDPNHQAEQGAYDSPVPSRQLVLDDLAAEGHPMTHDELIEYYVLDDDAAEAFEHRLRAMLRDGQLLENRRGALGPIDKMDLVRGRVQGHRDGFGFLLPDDTDGDDVFLAPRQMRQVMHGDRVVVHVTGRDQRVRREGRIVEVLERVNETIVGRFVVESGVSMVVPDNQRISQEVRIAENKRGGAENNDVVTVRIIEAPSKRSEPVGEVIEVLGDRMAPGMEIEVAIRSHGIPHEFPAEVIEQAKACGDEVAEADKKDRVDLRDLPLVTIDGADARDFDDAVYAKKTPRGYKLWVAIADVSHYVRKDSPLDVEAVERATSVYFPDHVVPMLPEALSNGLCSLNPDVDRLSVVCEMRFNAAGELQASKFYSAVIRSHARLLYEQVADWLE
;
A
#
# COMPACT_ATOMS: atom_id res chain seq x y z
N MET A 1 -12.43 42.70 20.20
CA MET A 1 -13.74 43.32 20.52
C MET A 1 -14.60 43.31 19.26
N SER A 2 -15.37 42.23 19.10
CA SER A 2 -16.57 42.19 18.26
C SER A 2 -17.68 41.82 19.24
N LYS A 3 -18.72 42.64 19.35
CA LYS A 3 -19.85 42.36 20.26
C LYS A 3 -20.60 41.12 19.72
N PRO A 4 -20.89 40.11 20.54
CA PRO A 4 -21.80 39.04 20.15
C PRO A 4 -23.20 39.61 19.96
N ASN A 5 -23.92 39.00 19.03
CA ASN A 5 -25.25 39.38 18.56
C ASN A 5 -26.28 39.28 19.72
N ASP A 6 -27.02 40.36 19.93
CA ASP A 6 -27.83 40.70 21.13
C ASP A 6 -29.20 39.98 21.21
N ASP A 7 -29.39 38.88 20.46
CA ASP A 7 -30.65 38.11 20.39
C ASP A 7 -30.56 36.72 21.08
N ARG A 8 -29.41 36.35 21.66
CA ARG A 8 -29.24 35.10 22.43
C ARG A 8 -29.28 35.29 23.95
N ALA A 9 -29.54 36.51 24.41
CA ALA A 9 -29.84 36.83 25.82
C ALA A 9 -31.24 36.33 26.26
N ALA A 10 -31.78 35.33 25.56
CA ALA A 10 -32.89 34.53 26.05
C ALA A 10 -32.33 33.51 27.05
N ASP A 11 -32.95 33.46 28.23
CA ASP A 11 -32.60 32.55 29.31
C ASP A 11 -32.40 31.13 28.74
N TRP A 12 -31.25 30.49 29.00
CA TRP A 12 -30.99 29.14 28.49
C TRP A 12 -32.07 28.15 28.92
N ARG A 13 -32.80 28.46 30.01
CA ARG A 13 -33.98 27.75 30.49
C ARG A 13 -35.12 27.69 29.47
N GLU A 14 -35.25 28.70 28.61
CA GLU A 14 -36.26 28.74 27.54
C GLU A 14 -35.80 27.99 26.28
N ARG A 15 -34.48 27.93 26.06
CA ARG A 15 -33.87 27.22 24.92
C ARG A 15 -33.70 25.73 25.16
N ASP A 16 -33.62 25.32 26.42
CA ASP A 16 -33.38 23.94 26.79
C ASP A 16 -34.65 23.09 26.56
N PRO A 17 -34.65 22.20 25.55
CA PRO A 17 -35.82 21.40 25.20
C PRO A 17 -36.22 20.42 26.31
N ASN A 18 -35.32 20.17 27.28
CA ASN A 18 -35.55 19.25 28.39
C ASN A 18 -35.65 19.98 29.74
N HIS A 19 -35.71 21.32 29.77
CA HIS A 19 -35.70 22.09 31.02
C HIS A 19 -36.77 21.61 32.03
N GLN A 20 -38.02 21.46 31.58
CA GLN A 20 -39.14 21.05 32.42
C GLN A 20 -39.01 19.61 32.96
N ALA A 21 -38.32 18.72 32.24
CA ALA A 21 -38.09 17.34 32.66
C ALA A 21 -36.94 17.22 33.69
N GLU A 22 -36.00 18.18 33.66
CA GLU A 22 -34.80 18.19 34.49
C GLU A 22 -34.96 18.97 35.81
N GLN A 23 -36.03 19.77 35.95
CA GLN A 23 -36.33 20.58 37.16
C GLN A 23 -36.48 19.79 38.47
N GLY A 24 -36.59 18.45 38.43
CA GLY A 24 -36.69 17.60 39.62
C GLY A 24 -35.40 16.87 40.01
N ALA A 25 -34.31 17.02 39.25
CA ALA A 25 -33.08 16.24 39.44
C ALA A 25 -31.99 16.97 40.28
N TYR A 26 -32.08 18.29 40.41
CA TYR A 26 -31.13 19.15 41.13
C TYR A 26 -31.90 20.26 41.86
N ASP A 27 -31.43 20.66 43.05
CA ASP A 27 -32.03 21.75 43.83
C ASP A 27 -31.89 23.12 43.12
N SER A 28 -30.89 23.26 42.24
CA SER A 28 -30.70 24.38 41.31
C SER A 28 -30.72 23.87 39.86
N PRO A 29 -31.49 24.50 38.95
CA PRO A 29 -31.62 24.02 37.57
C PRO A 29 -30.33 24.24 36.77
N VAL A 30 -29.90 23.20 36.04
CA VAL A 30 -28.68 23.22 35.19
C VAL A 30 -29.00 22.82 33.73
N PRO A 31 -28.21 23.29 32.73
CA PRO A 31 -28.42 22.97 31.32
C PRO A 31 -28.48 21.47 31.04
N SER A 32 -29.43 21.02 30.21
CA SER A 32 -29.54 19.61 29.79
C SER A 32 -28.34 19.14 28.98
N ARG A 33 -28.10 17.83 29.01
CA ARG A 33 -27.03 17.20 28.20
C ARG A 33 -27.17 17.56 26.71
N GLN A 34 -28.40 17.56 26.22
CA GLN A 34 -28.71 17.89 24.82
C GLN A 34 -28.38 19.34 24.51
N LEU A 35 -28.79 20.27 25.38
CA LEU A 35 -28.50 21.70 25.20
C LEU A 35 -26.99 21.97 25.17
N VAL A 36 -26.23 21.35 26.07
CA VAL A 36 -24.76 21.49 26.11
C VAL A 36 -24.11 20.99 24.83
N LEU A 37 -24.55 19.84 24.30
CA LEU A 37 -24.02 19.30 23.05
C LEU A 37 -24.36 20.20 21.86
N ASP A 38 -25.60 20.69 21.80
CA ASP A 38 -26.09 21.55 20.72
C ASP A 38 -25.39 22.91 20.72
N ASP A 39 -25.23 23.54 21.88
CA ASP A 39 -24.57 24.84 22.01
C ASP A 39 -23.07 24.72 21.72
N LEU A 40 -22.37 23.71 22.25
CA LEU A 40 -20.97 23.45 21.89
C LEU A 40 -20.81 23.14 20.39
N ALA A 41 -21.78 22.44 19.79
CA ALA A 41 -21.78 22.16 18.36
C ALA A 41 -22.06 23.43 17.53
N ALA A 42 -22.88 24.37 18.03
CA ALA A 42 -23.24 25.61 17.37
C ALA A 42 -22.15 26.69 17.46
N GLU A 43 -21.47 26.80 18.62
CA GLU A 43 -20.32 27.70 18.80
C GLU A 43 -19.10 27.24 17.98
N GLY A 44 -18.99 25.93 17.71
CA GLY A 44 -17.99 25.39 16.79
C GLY A 44 -16.56 25.38 17.33
N HIS A 45 -16.38 25.64 18.63
CA HIS A 45 -15.11 25.46 19.33
C HIS A 45 -15.32 24.86 20.73
N PRO A 46 -14.35 24.10 21.27
CA PRO A 46 -14.42 23.61 22.65
C PRO A 46 -14.43 24.77 23.65
N MET A 47 -15.17 24.64 24.75
CA MET A 47 -15.23 25.64 25.83
C MET A 47 -14.78 25.03 27.15
N THR A 48 -14.03 25.79 27.93
CA THR A 48 -13.67 25.43 29.31
C THR A 48 -14.88 25.46 30.22
N HIS A 49 -14.75 24.82 31.38
CA HIS A 49 -15.77 24.85 32.42
C HIS A 49 -16.19 26.29 32.77
N ASP A 50 -15.21 27.18 32.99
CA ASP A 50 -15.47 28.57 33.37
C ASP A 50 -16.16 29.36 32.25
N GLU A 51 -15.77 29.13 30.99
CA GLU A 51 -16.43 29.73 29.83
C GLU A 51 -17.89 29.26 29.70
N LEU A 52 -18.19 27.99 30.03
CA LEU A 52 -19.56 27.49 30.01
C LEU A 52 -20.40 28.04 31.16
N ILE A 53 -19.82 28.24 32.35
CA ILE A 53 -20.50 28.93 33.47
C ILE A 53 -20.88 30.36 33.08
N GLU A 54 -19.95 31.09 32.47
CA GLU A 54 -20.21 32.45 32.00
C GLU A 54 -21.24 32.47 30.87
N TYR A 55 -21.15 31.52 29.93
CA TYR A 55 -22.07 31.37 28.80
C TYR A 55 -23.51 31.14 29.24
N TYR A 56 -23.71 30.30 30.26
CA TYR A 56 -25.04 29.98 30.80
C TYR A 56 -25.47 30.89 31.96
N VAL A 57 -24.61 31.81 32.40
CA VAL A 57 -24.86 32.73 33.52
C VAL A 57 -25.34 31.97 34.76
N LEU A 58 -24.58 30.95 35.15
CA LEU A 58 -24.89 30.10 36.30
C LEU A 58 -24.46 30.78 37.60
N ASP A 59 -25.26 30.63 38.66
CA ASP A 59 -24.86 30.99 40.03
C ASP A 59 -23.98 29.90 40.65
N ASP A 60 -23.39 30.16 41.82
CA ASP A 60 -22.41 29.27 42.46
C ASP A 60 -22.98 27.86 42.70
N ASP A 61 -24.26 27.76 43.11
CA ASP A 61 -24.93 26.49 43.39
C ASP A 61 -25.22 25.71 42.08
N ALA A 62 -25.66 26.40 41.03
CA ALA A 62 -25.87 25.79 39.70
C ALA A 62 -24.55 25.41 39.02
N ALA A 63 -23.47 26.16 39.25
CA ALA A 63 -22.14 25.87 38.72
C ALA A 63 -21.59 24.54 39.26
N GLU A 64 -21.70 24.30 40.57
CA GLU A 64 -21.28 23.03 41.19
C GLU A 64 -22.09 21.84 40.64
N ALA A 65 -23.42 21.98 40.57
CA ALA A 65 -24.30 20.98 39.98
C ALA A 65 -23.97 20.70 38.49
N PHE A 66 -23.61 21.74 37.75
CA PHE A 66 -23.26 21.64 36.34
C PHE A 66 -21.90 20.93 36.14
N GLU A 67 -20.93 21.14 37.03
CA GLU A 67 -19.66 20.41 37.01
C GLU A 67 -19.89 18.89 37.12
N HIS A 68 -20.77 18.47 38.03
CA HIS A 68 -21.15 17.06 38.16
C HIS A 68 -21.76 16.49 36.88
N ARG A 69 -22.58 17.30 36.18
CA ARG A 69 -23.17 16.93 34.88
C ARG A 69 -22.12 16.78 33.79
N LEU A 70 -21.20 17.73 33.66
CA LEU A 70 -20.12 17.67 32.67
C LEU A 70 -19.20 16.46 32.91
N ARG A 71 -18.86 16.16 34.17
CA ARG A 71 -18.10 14.94 34.53
C ARG A 71 -18.86 13.67 34.16
N ALA A 72 -20.18 13.65 34.33
CA ALA A 72 -21.01 12.51 33.90
C ALA A 72 -21.00 12.36 32.37
N MET A 73 -21.12 13.46 31.62
CA MET A 73 -21.07 13.45 30.15
C MET A 73 -19.70 13.02 29.61
N LEU A 74 -18.60 13.41 30.27
CA LEU A 74 -17.24 12.92 29.96
C LEU A 74 -17.12 11.42 30.19
N ARG A 75 -17.60 10.91 31.33
CA ARG A 75 -17.60 9.48 31.65
C ARG A 75 -18.47 8.67 30.68
N ASP A 76 -19.60 9.23 30.27
CA ASP A 76 -20.54 8.60 29.35
C ASP A 76 -20.09 8.75 27.88
N GLY A 77 -18.93 9.36 27.62
CA GLY A 77 -18.36 9.50 26.27
C GLY A 77 -19.15 10.44 25.36
N GLN A 78 -19.86 11.41 25.92
CA GLN A 78 -20.60 12.41 25.14
C GLN A 78 -19.74 13.65 24.84
N LEU A 79 -18.75 13.92 25.71
CA LEU A 79 -17.79 15.01 25.59
C LEU A 79 -16.36 14.47 25.65
N LEU A 80 -15.42 15.20 25.07
CA LEU A 80 -13.99 14.99 25.25
C LEU A 80 -13.32 16.27 25.73
N GLU A 81 -12.40 16.11 26.68
CA GLU A 81 -11.62 17.19 27.26
C GLU A 81 -10.25 17.29 26.59
N ASN A 82 -9.90 18.49 26.13
CA ASN A 82 -8.58 18.76 25.58
C ASN A 82 -7.56 19.12 26.69
N ARG A 83 -6.30 19.31 26.31
CA ARG A 83 -5.21 19.62 27.28
C ARG A 83 -5.35 20.95 28.03
N ARG A 84 -6.25 21.83 27.59
CA ARG A 84 -6.55 23.11 28.24
C ARG A 84 -7.77 23.03 29.15
N GLY A 85 -8.36 21.85 29.33
CA GLY A 85 -9.59 21.66 30.09
C GLY A 85 -10.85 22.08 29.34
N ALA A 86 -10.77 22.26 28.01
CA ALA A 86 -11.94 22.63 27.21
C ALA A 86 -12.65 21.39 26.64
N LEU A 87 -13.98 21.42 26.68
CA LEU A 87 -14.89 20.31 26.39
C LEU A 87 -15.52 20.47 25.00
N GLY A 88 -15.67 19.38 24.26
CA GLY A 88 -16.38 19.36 22.98
C GLY A 88 -17.00 17.99 22.61
N PRO A 89 -18.00 17.94 21.71
CA PRO A 89 -18.67 16.70 21.29
C PRO A 89 -17.76 15.75 20.47
N ILE A 90 -18.00 14.43 20.59
CA ILE A 90 -17.19 13.39 19.91
C ILE A 90 -17.37 13.37 18.38
N ASP A 91 -18.59 13.58 17.86
CA ASP A 91 -18.90 13.44 16.43
C ASP A 91 -18.26 14.52 15.53
N LYS A 92 -17.62 15.55 16.11
CA LYS A 92 -16.89 16.61 15.40
C LYS A 92 -15.36 16.54 15.56
N MET A 93 -14.81 15.39 15.96
CA MET A 93 -13.37 15.28 16.26
C MET A 93 -12.41 15.21 15.06
N ASP A 94 -12.84 15.47 13.82
CA ASP A 94 -11.96 15.59 12.65
C ASP A 94 -10.85 14.50 12.55
N LEU A 95 -11.19 13.24 12.85
CA LEU A 95 -10.26 12.12 12.79
C LEU A 95 -10.25 11.52 11.38
N VAL A 96 -9.07 11.38 10.79
CA VAL A 96 -8.86 10.78 9.47
C VAL A 96 -7.90 9.62 9.61
N ARG A 97 -8.25 8.48 9.03
CA ARG A 97 -7.38 7.31 8.92
C ARG A 97 -6.80 7.27 7.53
N GLY A 98 -5.56 6.82 7.42
CA GLY A 98 -4.89 6.80 6.13
C GLY A 98 -3.45 6.32 6.21
N ARG A 99 -2.80 6.33 5.05
CA ARG A 99 -1.41 5.91 4.90
C ARG A 99 -0.48 7.12 4.86
N VAL A 100 0.64 7.04 5.57
CA VAL A 100 1.65 8.11 5.62
C VAL A 100 2.48 8.11 4.34
N GLN A 101 2.48 9.22 3.62
CA GLN A 101 3.41 9.50 2.54
C GLN A 101 4.49 10.48 3.00
N GLY A 102 5.72 9.99 3.18
CA GLY A 102 6.85 10.84 3.55
C GLY A 102 7.39 11.66 2.39
N HIS A 103 8.08 12.76 2.70
CA HIS A 103 8.76 13.63 1.75
C HIS A 103 10.24 13.80 2.14
N ARG A 104 11.11 13.99 1.15
CA ARG A 104 12.58 14.13 1.32
C ARG A 104 13.00 15.27 2.24
N ASP A 105 12.18 16.31 2.36
CA ASP A 105 12.44 17.46 3.24
C ASP A 105 11.97 17.20 4.70
N GLY A 106 11.55 15.98 5.02
CA GLY A 106 11.21 15.53 6.37
C GLY A 106 9.76 15.76 6.80
N PHE A 107 8.95 16.49 6.02
CA PHE A 107 7.49 16.53 6.19
C PHE A 107 6.82 15.34 5.50
N GLY A 108 5.50 15.21 5.62
CA GLY A 108 4.75 14.20 4.88
C GLY A 108 3.27 14.56 4.75
N PHE A 109 2.49 13.61 4.25
CA PHE A 109 1.05 13.69 4.12
C PHE A 109 0.42 12.40 4.62
N LEU A 110 -0.83 12.49 5.09
CA LEU A 110 -1.72 11.35 5.23
C LEU A 110 -2.59 11.30 3.98
N LEU A 111 -2.52 10.19 3.25
CA LEU A 111 -3.46 9.84 2.19
C LEU A 111 -4.65 9.14 2.85
N PRO A 112 -5.86 9.73 2.89
CA PRO A 112 -7.01 9.12 3.54
C PRO A 112 -7.36 7.76 2.93
N ASP A 113 -7.87 6.84 3.74
CA ASP A 113 -8.37 5.54 3.24
C ASP A 113 -9.61 5.73 2.33
N ASP A 114 -10.38 6.78 2.57
CA ASP A 114 -11.52 7.17 1.75
C ASP A 114 -11.04 7.96 0.53
N THR A 115 -11.30 7.45 -0.68
CA THR A 115 -10.81 7.99 -1.96
C THR A 115 -11.27 9.42 -2.30
N ASP A 116 -12.28 9.93 -1.62
CA ASP A 116 -12.82 11.28 -1.83
C ASP A 116 -12.24 12.34 -0.88
N GLY A 117 -11.36 11.95 0.05
CA GLY A 117 -10.80 12.85 1.06
C GLY A 117 -9.52 13.56 0.62
N ASP A 118 -9.43 14.88 0.85
CA ASP A 118 -8.19 15.63 0.69
C ASP A 118 -7.08 15.16 1.65
N ASP A 119 -5.85 15.08 1.13
CA ASP A 119 -4.64 14.78 1.89
C ASP A 119 -4.45 15.71 3.10
N VAL A 120 -3.94 15.14 4.19
CA VAL A 120 -3.64 15.90 5.42
C VAL A 120 -2.14 16.09 5.58
N PHE A 121 -1.68 17.33 5.62
CA PHE A 121 -0.27 17.67 5.82
C PHE A 121 0.20 17.28 7.23
N LEU A 122 1.37 16.64 7.28
CA LEU A 122 2.06 16.24 8.50
C LEU A 122 3.39 17.00 8.59
N ALA A 123 3.50 17.91 9.56
CA ALA A 123 4.73 18.65 9.81
C ALA A 123 5.90 17.72 10.19
N PRO A 124 7.18 18.13 10.00
CA PRO A 124 8.33 17.29 10.31
C PRO A 124 8.35 16.72 11.73
N ARG A 125 7.85 17.48 12.71
CA ARG A 125 7.72 17.02 14.09
C ARG A 125 6.74 15.84 14.25
N GLN A 126 5.71 15.76 13.42
CA GLN A 126 4.80 14.61 13.38
C GLN A 126 5.47 13.42 12.72
N MET A 127 6.17 13.65 11.61
CA MET A 127 6.87 12.60 10.87
C MET A 127 7.93 11.89 11.70
N ARG A 128 8.57 12.53 12.69
CA ARG A 128 9.56 11.88 13.58
C ARG A 128 9.11 10.56 14.22
N GLN A 129 7.80 10.35 14.41
CA GLN A 129 7.27 9.16 15.10
C GLN A 129 6.74 8.06 14.16
N VAL A 130 6.79 8.28 12.84
CA VAL A 130 6.22 7.40 11.81
C VAL A 130 7.13 7.28 10.61
N MET A 131 7.09 6.15 9.93
CA MET A 131 7.82 5.94 8.69
C MET A 131 6.87 6.04 7.48
N HIS A 132 7.45 6.24 6.30
CA HIS A 132 6.68 6.19 5.06
C HIS A 132 5.95 4.84 4.95
N GLY A 133 4.66 4.87 4.62
CA GLY A 133 3.85 3.69 4.43
C GLY A 133 3.08 3.24 5.67
N ASP A 134 3.43 3.73 6.87
CA ASP A 134 2.69 3.43 8.11
C ASP A 134 1.22 3.84 7.97
N ARG A 135 0.31 3.07 8.56
CA ARG A 135 -1.12 3.43 8.63
C ARG A 135 -1.43 4.05 9.98
N VAL A 136 -2.08 5.20 9.99
CA VAL A 136 -2.22 6.03 11.21
C VAL A 136 -3.59 6.68 11.31
N VAL A 137 -3.94 7.13 12.51
CA VAL A 137 -5.06 8.03 12.77
C VAL A 137 -4.53 9.43 13.06
N VAL A 138 -5.07 10.42 12.36
CA VAL A 138 -4.70 11.82 12.48
C VAL A 138 -5.91 12.64 12.89
N HIS A 139 -5.73 13.53 13.86
CA HIS A 139 -6.68 14.58 14.18
C HIS A 139 -6.34 15.84 13.36
N VAL A 140 -7.27 16.33 12.55
CA VAL A 140 -7.08 17.55 11.78
C VAL A 140 -7.20 18.74 12.72
N THR A 141 -6.11 19.49 12.89
CA THR A 141 -6.02 20.60 13.84
C THR A 141 -6.27 21.97 13.21
N GLY A 142 -6.55 22.02 11.90
CA GLY A 142 -6.85 23.24 11.16
C GLY A 142 -6.37 23.20 9.71
N ARG A 143 -6.17 24.37 9.12
CA ARG A 143 -5.57 24.55 7.79
C ARG A 143 -4.28 25.38 7.90
N ASP A 144 -3.22 24.96 7.24
CA ASP A 144 -1.94 25.67 7.12
C ASP A 144 -2.11 26.98 6.31
N GLN A 145 -1.08 27.84 6.30
CA GLN A 145 -1.00 29.12 5.56
C GLN A 145 -1.32 28.99 4.06
N ARG A 146 -1.25 27.78 3.50
CA ARG A 146 -1.60 27.43 2.11
C ARG A 146 -2.97 26.75 1.96
N VAL A 147 -3.87 26.89 2.94
CA VAL A 147 -5.25 26.35 2.95
C VAL A 147 -5.33 24.81 3.03
N ARG A 148 -4.20 24.10 3.14
CA ARG A 148 -4.16 22.63 3.27
C ARG A 148 -4.48 22.17 4.69
N ARG A 149 -5.21 21.07 4.85
CA ARG A 149 -5.51 20.46 6.15
C ARG A 149 -4.21 20.10 6.86
N GLU A 150 -4.04 20.52 8.12
CA GLU A 150 -2.89 20.13 8.95
C GLU A 150 -3.33 19.11 10.00
N GLY A 151 -2.52 18.08 10.16
CA GLY A 151 -2.84 16.93 11.00
C GLY A 151 -1.85 16.69 12.12
N ARG A 152 -2.37 16.19 13.24
CA ARG A 152 -1.58 15.63 14.33
C ARG A 152 -1.86 14.14 14.46
N ILE A 153 -0.80 13.33 14.47
CA ILE A 153 -0.92 11.89 14.67
C ILE A 153 -1.40 11.62 16.11
N VAL A 154 -2.49 10.86 16.20
CA VAL A 154 -3.10 10.38 17.44
C VAL A 154 -2.56 8.99 17.74
N GLU A 155 -2.62 8.09 16.75
CA GLU A 155 -2.31 6.67 16.90
C GLU A 155 -1.70 6.11 15.62
N VAL A 156 -0.82 5.12 15.76
CA VAL A 156 -0.30 4.32 14.64
C VAL A 156 -1.01 2.97 14.66
N LEU A 157 -1.75 2.69 13.60
CA LEU A 157 -2.55 1.47 13.46
C LEU A 157 -1.71 0.29 12.98
N GLU A 158 -0.80 0.56 12.04
CA GLU A 158 0.00 -0.47 11.37
C GLU A 158 1.38 0.10 11.01
N ARG A 159 2.42 -0.69 11.26
CA ARG A 159 3.80 -0.40 10.86
C ARG A 159 4.15 -1.33 9.71
N VAL A 160 4.66 -0.79 8.61
CA VAL A 160 4.93 -1.59 7.40
C VAL A 160 6.42 -1.79 7.13
N ASN A 161 7.28 -1.02 7.79
CA ASN A 161 8.73 -1.08 7.60
C ASN A 161 9.36 -2.02 8.63
N GLU A 162 9.26 -3.33 8.40
CA GLU A 162 9.96 -4.33 9.22
C GLU A 162 11.46 -4.33 8.94
N THR A 163 11.82 -4.13 7.67
CA THR A 163 13.20 -3.99 7.21
C THR A 163 13.38 -2.70 6.40
N ILE A 164 14.59 -2.15 6.42
CA ILE A 164 14.99 -0.96 5.67
C ILE A 164 16.33 -1.23 5.02
N VAL A 165 16.45 -0.87 3.74
CA VAL A 165 17.75 -0.81 3.06
C VAL A 165 18.29 0.61 3.13
N GLY A 166 19.58 0.72 3.43
CA GLY A 166 20.25 2.00 3.53
C GLY A 166 21.75 1.87 3.64
N ARG A 167 22.40 3.03 3.77
CA ARG A 167 23.84 3.13 3.94
C ARG A 167 24.20 3.08 5.41
N PHE A 168 25.08 2.17 5.80
CA PHE A 168 25.68 2.13 7.13
C PHE A 168 26.71 3.25 7.28
N VAL A 169 26.56 4.08 8.30
CA VAL A 169 27.42 5.22 8.58
C VAL A 169 27.85 5.19 10.04
N VAL A 170 29.13 5.46 10.28
CA VAL A 170 29.69 5.65 11.62
C VAL A 170 30.14 7.10 11.77
N GLU A 171 29.41 7.88 12.55
CA GLU A 171 29.71 9.29 12.83
C GLU A 171 29.87 9.53 14.33
N SER A 172 30.98 10.14 14.73
CA SER A 172 31.28 10.46 16.14
C SER A 172 31.15 9.26 17.09
N GLY A 173 31.43 8.05 16.61
CA GLY A 173 31.31 6.80 17.37
C GLY A 173 29.89 6.23 17.46
N VAL A 174 28.91 6.85 16.81
CA VAL A 174 27.54 6.34 16.71
C VAL A 174 27.34 5.69 15.36
N SER A 175 26.83 4.46 15.36
CA SER A 175 26.43 3.77 14.14
C SER A 175 24.97 3.98 13.83
N MET A 176 24.71 4.28 12.57
CA MET A 176 23.37 4.48 12.06
C MET A 176 23.26 3.96 10.63
N VAL A 177 22.05 3.68 10.20
CA VAL A 177 21.72 3.42 8.80
C VAL A 177 20.86 4.55 8.30
N VAL A 178 21.35 5.22 7.25
CA VAL A 178 20.62 6.25 6.52
C VAL A 178 19.80 5.54 5.43
N PRO A 179 18.46 5.55 5.48
CA PRO A 179 17.63 4.87 4.49
C PRO A 179 17.92 5.36 3.07
N ASP A 180 17.89 4.45 2.09
CA ASP A 180 18.01 4.85 0.68
C ASP A 180 16.73 5.53 0.17
N ASN A 181 15.57 5.05 0.63
CA ASN A 181 14.28 5.68 0.34
C ASN A 181 14.20 7.05 1.05
N GLN A 182 14.38 8.12 0.27
CA GLN A 182 14.38 9.51 0.76
C GLN A 182 13.05 9.94 1.42
N ARG A 183 11.96 9.18 1.28
CA ARG A 183 10.70 9.45 2.00
C ARG A 183 10.77 9.03 3.48
N ILE A 184 11.75 8.23 3.87
CA ILE A 184 12.02 7.85 5.26
C ILE A 184 13.16 8.74 5.76
N SER A 185 12.82 9.71 6.62
CA SER A 185 13.79 10.68 7.15
C SER A 185 14.47 10.25 8.44
N GLN A 186 14.04 9.13 9.03
CA GLN A 186 14.58 8.60 10.27
C GLN A 186 15.85 7.80 10.00
N GLU A 187 16.93 8.15 10.69
CA GLU A 187 18.13 7.34 10.73
C GLU A 187 17.95 6.21 11.75
N VAL A 188 18.29 4.98 11.36
CA VAL A 188 18.15 3.80 12.23
C VAL A 188 19.41 3.63 13.04
N ARG A 189 19.34 3.81 14.36
CA ARG A 189 20.49 3.61 15.25
C ARG A 189 20.82 2.13 15.36
N ILE A 190 22.09 1.80 15.21
CA ILE A 190 22.60 0.43 15.31
C ILE A 190 23.54 0.32 16.50
N ALA A 191 23.25 -0.58 17.43
CA ALA A 191 24.15 -0.87 18.55
C ALA A 191 25.42 -1.57 18.07
N GLU A 192 26.54 -1.40 18.79
CA GLU A 192 27.85 -1.96 18.42
C GLU A 192 27.80 -3.48 18.16
N ASN A 193 27.07 -4.21 19.01
CA ASN A 193 26.92 -5.66 18.93
C ASN A 193 25.89 -6.11 17.86
N LYS A 194 25.29 -5.17 17.12
CA LYS A 194 24.24 -5.41 16.12
C LYS A 194 24.63 -4.91 14.73
N ARG A 195 25.91 -4.60 14.51
CA ARG A 195 26.44 -4.14 13.22
C ARG A 195 26.54 -5.23 12.15
N GLY A 196 26.47 -6.51 12.52
CA GLY A 196 26.51 -7.62 11.54
C GLY A 196 27.81 -7.69 10.71
N GLY A 197 28.88 -7.02 11.16
CA GLY A 197 30.13 -6.92 10.40
C GLY A 197 30.18 -5.82 9.34
N ALA A 198 29.15 -4.96 9.25
CA ALA A 198 29.11 -3.86 8.28
C ALA A 198 30.27 -2.87 8.48
N GLU A 199 30.89 -2.48 7.38
CA GLU A 199 31.89 -1.42 7.30
C GLU A 199 31.25 -0.07 6.93
N ASN A 200 31.97 1.01 7.21
CA ASN A 200 31.45 2.36 6.96
C ASN A 200 31.24 2.60 5.45
N ASN A 201 30.03 3.06 5.09
CA ASN A 201 29.48 3.23 3.75
C ASN A 201 28.96 1.98 3.03
N ASP A 202 28.97 0.81 3.68
CA ASP A 202 28.30 -0.37 3.12
C ASP A 202 26.80 -0.11 2.95
N VAL A 203 26.24 -0.69 1.90
CA VAL A 203 24.79 -0.84 1.76
C VAL A 203 24.38 -2.07 2.57
N VAL A 204 23.38 -1.90 3.43
CA VAL A 204 22.92 -2.94 4.36
C VAL A 204 21.40 -3.01 4.38
N THR A 205 20.89 -4.20 4.68
CA THR A 205 19.50 -4.40 5.11
C THR A 205 19.48 -4.45 6.63
N VAL A 206 18.68 -3.57 7.25
CA VAL A 206 18.45 -3.55 8.69
C VAL A 206 17.03 -3.99 9.03
N ARG A 207 16.89 -4.77 10.10
CA ARG A 207 15.60 -5.05 10.74
C ARG A 207 15.34 -4.01 11.82
N ILE A 208 14.14 -3.45 11.86
CA ILE A 208 13.71 -2.55 12.92
C ILE A 208 13.36 -3.37 14.16
N ILE A 209 14.07 -3.09 15.27
CA ILE A 209 13.83 -3.70 16.59
C ILE A 209 12.90 -2.79 17.40
N GLU A 210 13.15 -1.49 17.35
CA GLU A 210 12.32 -0.47 18.00
C GLU A 210 11.90 0.58 16.97
N ALA A 211 10.58 0.73 16.80
CA ALA A 211 10.00 1.72 15.91
C ALA A 211 10.24 3.15 16.41
N PRO A 212 10.22 4.16 15.53
CA PRO A 212 10.42 5.55 15.94
C PRO A 212 9.28 6.03 16.84
N SER A 213 9.60 6.96 17.74
CA SER A 213 8.63 7.60 18.63
C SER A 213 8.79 9.13 18.60
N LYS A 214 7.96 9.84 19.36
CA LYS A 214 8.10 11.31 19.53
C LYS A 214 9.46 11.72 20.13
N ARG A 215 10.14 10.81 20.81
CA ARG A 215 11.34 11.09 21.62
C ARG A 215 12.56 10.27 21.25
N SER A 216 12.39 9.22 20.44
CA SER A 216 13.47 8.29 20.09
C SER A 216 13.48 8.03 18.59
N GLU A 217 14.70 7.98 18.06
CA GLU A 217 14.98 7.40 16.75
C GLU A 217 14.72 5.89 16.77
N PRO A 218 14.46 5.30 15.59
CA PRO A 218 14.34 3.86 15.48
C PRO A 218 15.66 3.18 15.82
N VAL A 219 15.56 1.98 16.41
CA VAL A 219 16.71 1.11 16.69
C VAL A 219 16.59 -0.14 15.84
N GLY A 220 17.69 -0.56 15.23
CA GLY A 220 17.71 -1.75 14.39
C GLY A 220 18.95 -2.61 14.57
N GLU A 221 18.95 -3.72 13.84
CA GLU A 221 20.13 -4.57 13.66
C GLU A 221 20.36 -4.84 12.18
N VAL A 222 21.62 -4.90 11.80
CA VAL A 222 22.01 -5.32 10.45
C VAL A 222 21.76 -6.82 10.34
N ILE A 223 20.89 -7.20 9.41
CA ILE A 223 20.59 -8.60 9.10
C ILE A 223 21.36 -9.09 7.86
N GLU A 224 21.79 -8.16 7.01
CA GLU A 224 22.49 -8.47 5.77
C GLU A 224 23.38 -7.29 5.35
N VAL A 225 24.60 -7.60 4.91
CA VAL A 225 25.52 -6.63 4.30
C VAL A 225 25.53 -6.91 2.80
N LEU A 226 24.97 -5.99 2.01
CA LEU A 226 24.95 -6.11 0.54
C LEU A 226 26.30 -5.75 -0.06
N GLY A 227 27.05 -4.86 0.59
CA GLY A 227 28.44 -4.53 0.27
C GLY A 227 28.63 -3.09 -0.20
N ASP A 228 29.65 -2.86 -1.04
CA ASP A 228 30.01 -1.53 -1.52
C ASP A 228 28.88 -0.92 -2.38
N ARG A 229 28.51 0.32 -2.07
CA ARG A 229 27.56 1.12 -2.83
C ARG A 229 27.93 1.27 -4.31
N MET A 230 29.22 1.29 -4.63
CA MET A 230 29.72 1.46 -5.99
C MET A 230 29.90 0.12 -6.74
N ALA A 231 29.54 -1.00 -6.11
CA ALA A 231 29.60 -2.30 -6.75
C ALA A 231 28.61 -2.39 -7.93
N PRO A 232 28.98 -3.03 -9.05
CA PRO A 232 28.05 -3.29 -10.15
C PRO A 232 26.80 -4.03 -9.69
N GLY A 233 25.62 -3.58 -10.12
CA GLY A 233 24.33 -4.18 -9.76
C GLY A 233 23.74 -3.72 -8.42
N MET A 234 24.49 -2.98 -7.59
CA MET A 234 24.00 -2.52 -6.28
C MET A 234 22.76 -1.62 -6.39
N GLU A 235 22.68 -0.80 -7.43
CA GLU A 235 21.51 0.05 -7.71
C GLU A 235 20.22 -0.75 -7.95
N ILE A 236 20.32 -1.94 -8.55
CA ILE A 236 19.20 -2.84 -8.78
C ILE A 236 18.76 -3.47 -7.45
N GLU A 237 19.70 -3.99 -6.66
CA GLU A 237 19.43 -4.57 -5.33
C GLU A 237 18.76 -3.56 -4.39
N VAL A 238 19.27 -2.33 -4.35
CA VAL A 238 18.68 -1.24 -3.59
C VAL A 238 17.28 -0.90 -4.10
N ALA A 239 17.07 -0.83 -5.42
CA ALA A 239 15.76 -0.54 -5.99
C ALA A 239 14.71 -1.62 -5.65
N ILE A 240 15.07 -2.90 -5.80
CA ILE A 240 14.23 -4.05 -5.45
C ILE A 240 13.75 -3.94 -4.01
N ARG A 241 14.68 -3.76 -3.06
CA ARG A 241 14.35 -3.79 -1.64
C ARG A 241 13.68 -2.51 -1.15
N SER A 242 14.10 -1.34 -1.64
CA SER A 242 13.52 -0.04 -1.25
C SER A 242 12.07 0.14 -1.71
N HIS A 243 11.68 -0.54 -2.80
CA HIS A 243 10.31 -0.56 -3.30
C HIS A 243 9.51 -1.76 -2.81
N GLY A 244 10.10 -2.63 -1.97
CA GLY A 244 9.44 -3.82 -1.45
C GLY A 244 9.07 -4.81 -2.55
N ILE A 245 9.85 -4.89 -3.63
CA ILE A 245 9.60 -5.84 -4.72
C ILE A 245 9.93 -7.25 -4.19
N PRO A 246 8.96 -8.19 -4.17
CA PRO A 246 9.16 -9.56 -3.71
C PRO A 246 10.13 -10.28 -4.65
N HIS A 247 11.37 -10.47 -4.21
CA HIS A 247 12.45 -11.06 -5.01
C HIS A 247 12.78 -12.51 -4.60
N GLU A 248 12.50 -12.89 -3.36
CA GLU A 248 12.69 -14.26 -2.87
C GLU A 248 11.40 -15.06 -2.95
N PHE A 249 11.47 -16.29 -3.48
CA PHE A 249 10.33 -17.19 -3.51
C PHE A 249 10.24 -18.00 -2.21
N PRO A 250 9.05 -18.17 -1.61
CA PRO A 250 8.85 -19.08 -0.50
C PRO A 250 9.23 -20.53 -0.85
N ALA A 251 9.69 -21.29 0.14
CA ALA A 251 10.15 -22.66 -0.07
C ALA A 251 9.08 -23.57 -0.69
N GLU A 252 7.83 -23.45 -0.25
CA GLU A 252 6.69 -24.21 -0.78
C GLU A 252 6.40 -23.91 -2.26
N VAL A 253 6.64 -22.68 -2.71
CA VAL A 253 6.49 -22.26 -4.12
C VAL A 253 7.56 -22.95 -4.98
N ILE A 254 8.80 -22.97 -4.50
CA ILE A 254 9.92 -23.64 -5.17
C ILE A 254 9.70 -25.16 -5.22
N GLU A 255 9.22 -25.76 -4.13
CA GLU A 255 8.90 -27.19 -4.09
C GLU A 255 7.76 -27.55 -5.05
N GLN A 256 6.69 -26.75 -5.10
CA GLN A 256 5.59 -26.95 -6.04
C GLN A 256 6.07 -26.83 -7.50
N ALA A 257 6.86 -25.80 -7.83
CA ALA A 257 7.39 -25.62 -9.18
C ALA A 257 8.27 -26.82 -9.61
N LYS A 258 9.13 -27.33 -8.72
CA LYS A 258 9.94 -28.52 -8.98
C LYS A 258 9.10 -29.77 -9.20
N ALA A 259 7.98 -29.90 -8.48
CA ALA A 259 7.08 -31.05 -8.63
C ALA A 259 6.38 -31.11 -10.00
N CYS A 260 6.34 -30.00 -10.75
CA CYS A 260 5.83 -29.99 -12.13
C CYS A 260 6.75 -30.72 -13.11
N GLY A 261 8.05 -30.86 -12.81
CA GLY A 261 9.05 -31.45 -13.70
C GLY A 261 9.48 -30.51 -14.83
N ASP A 262 10.19 -31.05 -15.82
CA ASP A 262 10.76 -30.29 -16.93
C ASP A 262 10.02 -30.50 -18.27
N GLU A 263 9.17 -31.53 -18.34
CA GLU A 263 8.47 -31.96 -19.55
C GLU A 263 6.97 -32.12 -19.31
N VAL A 264 6.19 -31.91 -20.37
CA VAL A 264 4.73 -32.12 -20.35
C VAL A 264 4.44 -33.61 -20.17
N ALA A 265 3.76 -33.96 -19.07
CA ALA A 265 3.35 -35.33 -18.80
C ALA A 265 2.37 -35.87 -19.86
N GLU A 266 2.53 -37.14 -20.26
CA GLU A 266 1.65 -37.78 -21.26
C GLU A 266 0.16 -37.79 -20.85
N ALA A 267 -0.13 -37.79 -19.55
CA ALA A 267 -1.50 -37.71 -19.05
C ALA A 267 -2.15 -36.35 -19.38
N ASP A 268 -1.37 -35.26 -19.33
CA ASP A 268 -1.86 -33.89 -19.53
C ASP A 268 -2.15 -33.56 -21.01
N LYS A 269 -1.71 -34.44 -21.92
CA LYS A 269 -1.94 -34.33 -23.37
C LYS A 269 -3.29 -34.90 -23.82
N LYS A 270 -3.93 -35.79 -23.03
CA LYS A 270 -5.02 -36.66 -23.50
C LYS A 270 -6.30 -35.95 -23.93
N ASP A 271 -6.63 -34.80 -23.33
CA ASP A 271 -7.88 -34.07 -23.60
C ASP A 271 -7.66 -32.77 -24.39
N ARG A 272 -6.52 -32.67 -25.08
CA ARG A 272 -6.10 -31.47 -25.80
C ARG A 272 -6.05 -31.73 -27.30
N VAL A 273 -6.30 -30.69 -28.09
CA VAL A 273 -6.12 -30.77 -29.54
C VAL A 273 -4.63 -30.88 -29.86
N ASP A 274 -4.24 -31.87 -30.64
CA ASP A 274 -2.86 -32.02 -31.10
C ASP A 274 -2.60 -31.10 -32.28
N LEU A 275 -1.71 -30.11 -32.08
CA LEU A 275 -1.26 -29.16 -33.08
C LEU A 275 0.25 -29.23 -33.30
N ARG A 276 0.91 -30.31 -32.88
CA ARG A 276 2.38 -30.43 -32.95
C ARG A 276 2.95 -30.40 -34.37
N ASP A 277 2.16 -30.74 -35.39
CA ASP A 277 2.56 -30.67 -36.80
C ASP A 277 2.25 -29.30 -37.45
N LEU A 278 1.60 -28.39 -36.72
CA LEU A 278 1.31 -27.04 -37.20
C LEU A 278 2.59 -26.20 -37.06
N PRO A 279 3.07 -25.49 -38.10
CA PRO A 279 4.34 -24.77 -38.06
C PRO A 279 4.19 -23.43 -37.34
N LEU A 280 3.84 -23.51 -36.06
CA LEU A 280 3.81 -22.40 -35.12
C LEU A 280 5.23 -21.94 -34.82
N VAL A 281 5.42 -20.62 -34.73
CA VAL A 281 6.70 -19.98 -34.39
C VAL A 281 6.47 -18.94 -33.31
N THR A 282 7.49 -18.64 -32.51
CA THR A 282 7.51 -17.48 -31.60
C THR A 282 8.33 -16.36 -32.25
N ILE A 283 8.00 -15.10 -31.96
CA ILE A 283 8.72 -13.94 -32.47
C ILE A 283 8.94 -12.97 -31.31
N ASP A 284 10.19 -12.88 -30.84
CA ASP A 284 10.50 -12.26 -29.56
C ASP A 284 11.78 -11.41 -29.64
N GLY A 285 12.08 -10.68 -28.56
CA GLY A 285 13.37 -10.01 -28.40
C GLY A 285 14.53 -11.00 -28.23
N ALA A 286 15.75 -10.55 -28.53
CA ALA A 286 16.96 -11.37 -28.38
C ALA A 286 17.17 -11.86 -26.94
N ASP A 287 16.80 -11.04 -25.96
CA ASP A 287 16.99 -11.34 -24.53
C ASP A 287 15.81 -12.06 -23.87
N ALA A 288 14.69 -12.27 -24.59
CA ALA A 288 13.52 -12.97 -24.08
C ALA A 288 13.80 -14.45 -23.80
N ARG A 289 13.19 -14.99 -22.73
CA ARG A 289 13.34 -16.39 -22.28
C ARG A 289 11.99 -17.07 -22.01
N ASP A 290 10.98 -16.27 -21.74
CA ASP A 290 9.59 -16.60 -21.51
C ASP A 290 8.77 -16.33 -22.78
N PHE A 291 8.64 -17.35 -23.63
CA PHE A 291 7.86 -17.23 -24.87
C PHE A 291 6.40 -17.55 -24.59
N ASP A 292 5.60 -16.51 -24.41
CA ASP A 292 4.19 -16.64 -24.01
C ASP A 292 3.27 -17.00 -25.17
N ASP A 293 3.59 -16.57 -26.39
CA ASP A 293 2.77 -16.79 -27.57
C ASP A 293 3.51 -17.40 -28.76
N ALA A 294 2.80 -18.23 -29.51
CA ALA A 294 3.23 -18.78 -30.78
C ALA A 294 2.15 -18.59 -31.84
N VAL A 295 2.55 -18.20 -33.05
CA VAL A 295 1.64 -17.81 -34.12
C VAL A 295 1.84 -18.62 -35.38
N TYR A 296 0.75 -18.87 -36.10
CA TYR A 296 0.79 -19.42 -37.45
C TYR A 296 -0.37 -18.86 -38.28
N ALA A 297 -0.07 -18.35 -39.47
CA ALA A 297 -1.06 -17.86 -40.41
C ALA A 297 -1.05 -18.68 -41.71
N LYS A 298 -2.25 -19.08 -42.17
CA LYS A 298 -2.46 -19.80 -43.42
C LYS A 298 -3.41 -19.04 -44.33
N LYS A 299 -2.98 -18.77 -45.55
CA LYS A 299 -3.86 -18.24 -46.60
C LYS A 299 -4.90 -19.29 -47.02
N THR A 300 -6.13 -18.84 -47.24
CA THR A 300 -7.26 -19.66 -47.71
C THR A 300 -7.88 -18.99 -48.95
N PRO A 301 -8.74 -19.69 -49.71
CA PRO A 301 -9.45 -19.07 -50.84
C PRO A 301 -10.34 -17.88 -50.46
N ARG A 302 -10.76 -17.76 -49.19
CA ARG A 302 -11.69 -16.72 -48.71
C ARG A 302 -11.02 -15.65 -47.83
N GLY A 303 -9.71 -15.71 -47.62
CA GLY A 303 -8.98 -14.83 -46.70
C GLY A 303 -7.89 -15.59 -45.95
N TYR A 304 -7.83 -15.46 -44.63
CA TYR A 304 -6.76 -16.02 -43.80
C TYR A 304 -7.30 -16.80 -42.62
N LYS A 305 -6.53 -17.77 -42.15
CA LYS A 305 -6.75 -18.46 -40.89
C LYS A 305 -5.52 -18.28 -40.01
N LEU A 306 -5.72 -17.78 -38.80
CA LEU A 306 -4.66 -17.48 -37.84
C LEU A 306 -4.87 -18.35 -36.61
N TRP A 307 -3.78 -18.92 -36.10
CA TRP A 307 -3.72 -19.56 -34.79
C TRP A 307 -2.78 -18.73 -33.94
N VAL A 308 -3.26 -18.36 -32.76
CA VAL A 308 -2.45 -17.79 -31.68
C VAL A 308 -2.52 -18.79 -30.53
N ALA A 309 -1.41 -19.40 -30.19
CA ALA A 309 -1.28 -20.32 -29.07
C ALA A 309 -0.62 -19.57 -27.91
N ILE A 310 -1.30 -19.49 -26.77
CA ILE A 310 -0.78 -18.88 -25.54
C ILE A 310 -0.40 -19.98 -24.57
N ALA A 311 0.72 -19.84 -23.87
CA ALA A 311 1.16 -20.74 -22.81
C ALA A 311 0.03 -21.03 -21.79
N ASP A 312 -0.25 -22.30 -21.50
CA ASP A 312 -1.30 -22.68 -20.54
C ASP A 312 -0.76 -22.69 -19.10
N VAL A 313 -0.40 -21.52 -18.58
CA VAL A 313 0.11 -21.34 -17.21
C VAL A 313 -0.90 -21.85 -16.17
N SER A 314 -2.20 -21.72 -16.44
CA SER A 314 -3.30 -22.12 -15.54
C SER A 314 -3.39 -23.63 -15.30
N HIS A 315 -2.71 -24.43 -16.14
CA HIS A 315 -2.55 -25.86 -15.91
C HIS A 315 -1.65 -26.14 -14.70
N TYR A 316 -0.56 -25.39 -14.58
CA TYR A 316 0.46 -25.58 -13.54
C TYR A 316 0.18 -24.73 -12.29
N VAL A 317 -0.31 -23.51 -12.46
CA VAL A 317 -0.66 -22.58 -11.37
C VAL A 317 -2.15 -22.72 -11.09
N ARG A 318 -2.49 -23.64 -10.18
CA ARG A 318 -3.89 -23.87 -9.77
C ARG A 318 -4.32 -22.85 -8.73
N LYS A 319 -5.57 -22.41 -8.83
CA LYS A 319 -6.19 -21.50 -7.87
C LYS A 319 -5.98 -21.98 -6.43
N ASP A 320 -5.66 -21.06 -5.54
CA ASP A 320 -5.45 -21.26 -4.11
C ASP A 320 -4.21 -22.15 -3.78
N SER A 321 -3.36 -22.44 -4.77
CA SER A 321 -2.08 -23.14 -4.54
C SER A 321 -0.96 -22.16 -4.15
N PRO A 322 0.16 -22.61 -3.55
CA PRO A 322 1.27 -21.73 -3.21
C PRO A 322 1.76 -20.85 -4.36
N LEU A 323 1.89 -21.42 -5.57
CA LEU A 323 2.22 -20.67 -6.79
C LEU A 323 1.20 -19.57 -7.13
N ASP A 324 -0.10 -19.81 -6.90
CA ASP A 324 -1.16 -18.84 -7.19
C ASP A 324 -1.16 -17.70 -6.18
N VAL A 325 -1.04 -18.02 -4.89
CA VAL A 325 -0.93 -17.02 -3.82
C VAL A 325 0.29 -16.11 -4.04
N GLU A 326 1.45 -16.70 -4.36
CA GLU A 326 2.67 -15.93 -4.66
C GLU A 326 2.54 -15.12 -5.96
N ALA A 327 1.93 -15.67 -7.01
CA ALA A 327 1.70 -14.94 -8.26
C ALA A 327 0.76 -13.74 -8.06
N VAL A 328 -0.23 -13.84 -7.17
CA VAL A 328 -1.11 -12.71 -6.80
C VAL A 328 -0.34 -11.63 -6.06
N GLU A 329 0.54 -12.00 -5.12
CA GLU A 329 1.38 -11.04 -4.38
C GLU A 329 2.37 -10.32 -5.31
N ARG A 330 3.01 -11.06 -6.23
CA ARG A 330 3.95 -10.49 -7.20
C ARG A 330 3.25 -9.67 -8.29
N ALA A 331 2.07 -10.10 -8.72
CA ALA A 331 1.21 -9.56 -9.78
C ALA A 331 1.81 -9.45 -11.20
N THR A 332 3.10 -9.16 -11.32
CA THR A 332 3.85 -9.01 -12.56
C THR A 332 5.33 -9.37 -12.36
N SER A 333 6.01 -9.75 -13.44
CA SER A 333 7.48 -9.72 -13.47
C SER A 333 7.94 -8.25 -13.55
N VAL A 334 9.03 -7.91 -12.85
CA VAL A 334 9.63 -6.58 -12.86
C VAL A 334 10.95 -6.62 -13.63
N TYR A 335 11.04 -5.82 -14.69
CA TYR A 335 12.19 -5.80 -15.60
C TYR A 335 13.10 -4.60 -15.32
N PHE A 336 14.37 -4.88 -15.01
CA PHE A 336 15.49 -3.94 -14.97
C PHE A 336 16.36 -4.14 -16.22
N PRO A 337 17.25 -3.19 -16.58
CA PRO A 337 18.07 -3.30 -17.79
C PRO A 337 18.82 -4.63 -17.95
N ASP A 338 19.36 -5.19 -16.87
CA ASP A 338 20.14 -6.44 -16.88
C ASP A 338 19.64 -7.49 -15.85
N HIS A 339 18.45 -7.31 -15.30
CA HIS A 339 17.91 -8.18 -14.25
C HIS A 339 16.39 -8.25 -14.31
N VAL A 340 15.82 -9.41 -14.01
CA VAL A 340 14.37 -9.60 -13.96
C VAL A 340 14.01 -10.24 -12.63
N VAL A 341 13.04 -9.66 -11.94
CA VAL A 341 12.37 -10.32 -10.81
C VAL A 341 11.13 -10.99 -11.35
N PRO A 342 11.13 -12.32 -11.53
CA PRO A 342 10.04 -12.99 -12.23
C PRO A 342 8.81 -13.18 -11.32
N MET A 343 7.63 -13.15 -11.93
CA MET A 343 6.38 -13.47 -11.24
C MET A 343 6.30 -14.95 -10.83
N LEU A 344 6.83 -15.85 -11.67
CA LEU A 344 6.84 -17.29 -11.44
C LEU A 344 8.28 -17.82 -11.38
N PRO A 345 8.55 -18.91 -10.66
CA PRO A 345 9.86 -19.54 -10.66
C PRO A 345 10.32 -19.91 -12.08
N GLU A 346 11.62 -19.79 -12.35
CA GLU A 346 12.20 -19.99 -13.69
C GLU A 346 11.88 -21.37 -14.30
N ALA A 347 11.73 -22.40 -13.46
CA ALA A 347 11.34 -23.74 -13.90
C ALA A 347 9.99 -23.74 -14.66
N LEU A 348 9.09 -22.82 -14.32
CA LEU A 348 7.83 -22.62 -15.02
C LEU A 348 7.97 -21.55 -16.11
N SER A 349 8.40 -20.33 -15.77
CA SER A 349 8.39 -19.19 -16.70
C SER A 349 9.31 -19.40 -17.90
N ASN A 350 10.55 -19.86 -17.69
CA ASN A 350 11.50 -20.13 -18.78
C ASN A 350 11.42 -21.59 -19.29
N GLY A 351 10.84 -22.47 -18.48
CA GLY A 351 10.78 -23.92 -18.73
C GLY A 351 9.46 -24.39 -19.31
N LEU A 352 8.57 -24.88 -18.43
CA LEU A 352 7.33 -25.57 -18.80
C LEU A 352 6.25 -24.69 -19.46
N CYS A 353 6.21 -23.41 -19.11
CA CYS A 353 5.25 -22.45 -19.68
C CYS A 353 5.80 -21.77 -20.93
N SER A 354 7.12 -21.56 -21.03
CA SER A 354 7.73 -21.00 -22.24
C SER A 354 7.57 -21.94 -23.43
N LEU A 355 7.05 -21.41 -24.54
CA LEU A 355 6.81 -22.10 -25.81
C LEU A 355 8.10 -22.35 -26.61
N ASN A 356 9.10 -22.92 -25.93
CA ASN A 356 10.41 -23.26 -26.45
C ASN A 356 10.32 -24.12 -27.75
N PRO A 357 11.26 -23.92 -28.70
CA PRO A 357 11.26 -24.69 -29.94
C PRO A 357 11.55 -26.17 -29.70
N ASP A 358 11.01 -27.01 -30.59
CA ASP A 358 11.23 -28.46 -30.69
C ASP A 358 10.79 -29.30 -29.47
N VAL A 359 10.07 -28.70 -28.52
CA VAL A 359 9.53 -29.38 -27.34
C VAL A 359 8.01 -29.25 -27.26
N ASP A 360 7.35 -30.29 -26.73
CA ASP A 360 5.89 -30.26 -26.53
C ASP A 360 5.54 -29.29 -25.39
N ARG A 361 4.55 -28.42 -25.63
CA ARG A 361 4.06 -27.43 -24.66
C ARG A 361 2.54 -27.36 -24.64
N LEU A 362 1.99 -27.14 -23.44
CA LEU A 362 0.56 -26.96 -23.25
C LEU A 362 0.18 -25.53 -23.58
N SER A 363 -0.91 -25.35 -24.33
CA SER A 363 -1.37 -24.03 -24.74
C SER A 363 -2.89 -23.91 -24.71
N VAL A 364 -3.37 -22.68 -24.62
CA VAL A 364 -4.73 -22.27 -24.95
C VAL A 364 -4.67 -21.55 -26.30
N VAL A 365 -5.42 -22.05 -27.27
CA VAL A 365 -5.34 -21.58 -28.66
C VAL A 365 -6.58 -20.78 -29.02
N CYS A 366 -6.36 -19.59 -29.59
CA CYS A 366 -7.35 -18.83 -30.32
C CYS A 366 -7.18 -19.08 -31.82
N GLU A 367 -8.13 -19.79 -32.42
CA GLU A 367 -8.22 -19.99 -33.87
C GLU A 367 -9.17 -18.95 -34.47
N MET A 368 -8.67 -18.11 -35.37
CA MET A 368 -9.42 -17.02 -36.00
C MET A 368 -9.49 -17.16 -37.51
N ARG A 369 -10.60 -16.75 -38.10
CA ARG A 369 -10.79 -16.66 -39.55
C ARG A 369 -11.01 -15.21 -39.95
N PHE A 370 -10.24 -14.75 -40.92
CA PHE A 370 -10.33 -13.41 -41.49
C PHE A 370 -10.73 -13.50 -42.95
N ASN A 371 -11.47 -12.51 -43.45
CA ASN A 371 -11.72 -12.38 -44.89
C ASN A 371 -10.48 -11.78 -45.61
N ALA A 372 -10.57 -11.57 -46.92
CA ALA A 372 -9.48 -11.02 -47.72
C ALA A 372 -9.11 -9.56 -47.35
N ALA A 373 -10.03 -8.82 -46.73
CA ALA A 373 -9.80 -7.46 -46.24
C ALA A 373 -9.21 -7.42 -44.82
N GLY A 374 -9.01 -8.57 -44.17
CA GLY A 374 -8.51 -8.65 -42.79
C GLY A 374 -9.59 -8.51 -41.72
N GLU A 375 -10.87 -8.61 -42.07
CA GLU A 375 -11.97 -8.52 -41.10
C GLU A 375 -12.23 -9.88 -40.45
N LEU A 376 -12.29 -9.90 -39.11
CA LEU A 376 -12.58 -11.11 -38.33
C LEU A 376 -13.99 -11.62 -38.65
N GLN A 377 -14.09 -12.89 -39.03
CA GLN A 377 -15.35 -13.56 -39.38
C GLN A 377 -15.82 -14.51 -38.28
N ALA A 378 -14.88 -15.20 -37.62
CA ALA A 378 -15.17 -16.15 -36.56
C ALA A 378 -13.92 -16.43 -35.72
N SER A 379 -14.12 -16.79 -34.45
CA SER A 379 -13.08 -17.29 -33.55
C SER A 379 -13.53 -18.54 -32.80
N LYS A 380 -12.57 -19.35 -32.37
CA LYS A 380 -12.77 -20.50 -31.48
C LYS A 380 -11.61 -20.62 -30.51
N PHE A 381 -11.91 -20.94 -29.25
CA PHE A 381 -10.93 -21.19 -28.20
C PHE A 381 -10.92 -22.67 -27.82
N TYR A 382 -9.73 -23.24 -27.59
CA TYR A 382 -9.57 -24.62 -27.12
C TYR A 382 -8.16 -24.86 -26.53
N SER A 383 -8.06 -25.81 -25.62
CA SER A 383 -6.77 -26.28 -25.11
C SER A 383 -6.07 -27.19 -26.12
N ALA A 384 -4.77 -27.02 -26.30
CA ALA A 384 -3.96 -27.75 -27.26
C ALA A 384 -2.60 -28.17 -26.69
N VAL A 385 -1.96 -29.11 -27.38
CA VAL A 385 -0.53 -29.39 -27.28
C VAL A 385 0.11 -28.92 -28.57
N ILE A 386 1.14 -28.09 -28.46
CA ILE A 386 1.89 -27.54 -29.59
C ILE A 386 3.35 -27.94 -29.50
N ARG A 387 4.06 -27.79 -30.62
CA ARG A 387 5.51 -27.80 -30.70
C ARG A 387 5.92 -26.60 -31.53
N SER A 388 6.57 -25.60 -30.93
CA SER A 388 7.10 -24.48 -31.70
C SER A 388 8.21 -24.98 -32.61
N HIS A 389 8.20 -24.57 -33.88
CA HIS A 389 9.17 -25.03 -34.88
C HIS A 389 10.34 -24.06 -35.05
N ALA A 390 10.21 -22.83 -34.55
CA ALA A 390 11.28 -21.85 -34.54
C ALA A 390 11.02 -20.78 -33.48
N ARG A 391 12.11 -20.34 -32.85
CA ARG A 391 12.19 -19.04 -32.18
C ARG A 391 12.77 -18.06 -33.20
N LEU A 392 12.03 -17.00 -33.52
CA LEU A 392 12.46 -15.94 -34.42
C LEU A 392 12.71 -14.66 -33.62
N LEU A 393 13.61 -13.81 -34.12
CA LEU A 393 13.85 -12.50 -33.54
C LEU A 393 13.16 -11.41 -34.37
N TYR A 394 12.67 -10.36 -33.72
CA TYR A 394 12.03 -9.23 -34.41
C TYR A 394 12.92 -8.66 -35.52
N GLU A 395 14.20 -8.44 -35.24
CA GLU A 395 15.16 -7.89 -36.20
C GLU A 395 15.36 -8.82 -37.39
N GLN A 396 15.48 -10.12 -37.15
CA GLN A 396 15.67 -11.12 -38.21
C GLN A 396 14.44 -11.23 -39.13
N VAL A 397 13.24 -11.13 -38.56
CA VAL A 397 12.00 -11.18 -39.33
C VAL A 397 11.83 -9.89 -40.15
N ALA A 398 12.13 -8.74 -39.56
CA ALA A 398 12.09 -7.45 -40.25
C ALA A 398 13.09 -7.41 -41.42
N ASP A 399 14.35 -7.76 -41.16
CA ASP A 399 15.42 -7.81 -42.17
C ASP A 399 15.13 -8.78 -43.32
N TRP A 400 14.33 -9.83 -43.07
CA TRP A 400 13.94 -10.78 -44.11
C TRP A 400 12.76 -10.29 -44.98
N LEU A 401 11.90 -9.43 -44.43
CA LEU A 401 10.71 -8.91 -45.12
C LEU A 401 11.00 -7.68 -45.99
N GLU A 402 11.97 -6.86 -45.56
CA GLU A 402 12.43 -5.65 -46.26
C GLU A 402 13.53 -5.95 -47.29
#